data_AF-A0A9Q9SG60-F1
#
_entry.id   AF-A0A9Q9SG60-F1
#
_cell.length_a   1.000
_cell.length_b   1.000
_cell.length_c   1.000
_cell.angle_alpha   90.00
_cell.angle_beta   90.00
_cell.angle_gamma   90.00
#
_symmetry.space_group_name_H-M   'P 1'
#
loop_
_entity.id
_entity.type
_entity.pdbx_description
1 polymer ?
#
loop_
_entity_poly.entity_id
_entity_poly.type
_entity_poly.pdbx_seq_one_letter_code
_entity_poly.pdbx_strand_id
1 'polypeptide(L)'
;MRLTIRINGSESATRHSFAVLWVDTDEGLWSREAHQGIDLPTWGKVRDVEGAMALCAADSGNAVCQLKGLSFDATQREQGPAVLAGDHAGAWRLQEIDRCTTQPEYREFISVAR
;
A
#
# COMPACT_ATOMS: atom_id res chain seq x y z
N MET A 1 -4.21 -7.42 9.80
CA MET A 1 -3.05 -8.07 9.17
C MET A 1 -2.26 -6.97 8.49
N ARG A 2 -0.92 -7.02 8.58
CA ARG A 2 -0.04 -6.01 8.00
C ARG A 2 0.78 -6.62 6.87
N LEU A 3 0.80 -5.93 5.74
CA LEU A 3 1.52 -6.33 4.53
C LEU A 3 2.66 -5.35 4.27
N THR A 4 3.86 -5.86 4.02
CA THR A 4 4.97 -5.06 3.48
C THR A 4 5.04 -5.27 1.97
N ILE A 5 4.79 -4.21 1.21
CA ILE A 5 4.69 -4.27 -0.25
C ILE A 5 5.75 -3.37 -0.86
N ARG A 6 6.46 -3.87 -1.87
CA ARG A 6 7.37 -3.06 -2.68
C ARG A 6 6.80 -2.86 -4.07
N ILE A 7 6.72 -1.62 -4.52
CA ILE A 7 6.42 -1.23 -5.90
C ILE A 7 7.74 -0.84 -6.57
N ASN A 8 7.96 -1.30 -7.79
CA ASN A 8 9.08 -0.88 -8.63
C ASN A 8 8.54 -0.31 -9.96
N GLY A 9 9.27 0.65 -10.54
CA GLY A 9 9.00 1.10 -11.90
C GLY A 9 9.23 -0.02 -12.90
N SER A 10 8.41 -0.12 -13.94
CA SER A 10 8.53 -1.17 -14.96
C SER A 10 9.26 -0.74 -16.22
N GLU A 11 9.55 0.56 -16.39
CA GLU A 11 10.19 1.11 -17.58
C GLU A 11 11.70 1.28 -17.39
N SER A 12 12.44 1.35 -18.51
CA SER A 12 13.90 1.53 -18.46
C SER A 12 14.30 2.81 -17.71
N ALA A 13 13.56 3.91 -17.92
CA ALA A 13 13.81 5.19 -17.27
C ALA A 13 13.52 5.17 -15.76
N THR A 14 12.64 4.27 -15.29
CA THR A 14 12.20 4.17 -13.89
C THR A 14 12.65 2.88 -13.22
N ARG A 15 13.61 2.15 -13.82
CA ARG A 15 14.06 0.83 -13.35
C ARG A 15 14.63 0.84 -11.93
N HIS A 16 15.19 1.98 -11.50
CA HIS A 16 15.71 2.17 -10.15
C HIS A 16 14.67 2.74 -9.18
N SER A 17 13.53 3.21 -9.70
CA SER A 17 12.48 3.82 -8.89
C SER A 17 11.72 2.76 -8.10
N PHE A 18 11.45 3.04 -6.84
CA PHE A 18 10.68 2.16 -5.96
C PHE A 18 9.89 2.92 -4.90
N ALA A 19 8.91 2.23 -4.31
CA ALA A 19 8.30 2.59 -3.04
C ALA A 19 8.13 1.32 -2.19
N VAL A 20 8.36 1.43 -0.88
CA VAL A 20 8.04 0.41 0.12
C VAL A 20 6.89 0.92 0.95
N LEU A 21 5.89 0.08 1.12
CA LEU A 21 4.62 0.39 1.74
C LEU A 21 4.35 -0.58 2.88
N TRP A 22 3.74 -0.07 3.94
CA TRP A 22 3.00 -0.86 4.90
C TRP A 22 1.51 -0.70 4.63
N VAL A 23 0.79 -1.81 4.55
CA VAL A 23 -0.67 -1.83 4.42
C VAL A 23 -1.24 -2.56 5.63
N ASP A 24 -2.10 -1.90 6.37
CA ASP A 24 -2.90 -2.52 7.41
C ASP A 24 -4.30 -2.80 6.85
N THR A 25 -4.57 -4.08 6.59
CA THR A 25 -5.84 -4.50 5.99
C THR A 25 -6.99 -4.49 6.98
N ASP A 26 -6.72 -4.51 8.29
CA ASP A 26 -7.76 -4.48 9.33
C ASP A 26 -8.23 -3.04 9.56
N GLU A 27 -7.27 -2.11 9.62
CA GLU A 27 -7.56 -0.67 9.75
C GLU A 27 -7.93 0.00 8.42
N GLY A 28 -7.67 -0.68 7.29
CA GLY A 28 -7.91 -0.13 5.96
C GLY A 28 -6.99 1.05 5.61
N LEU A 29 -5.76 1.03 6.14
CA LEU A 29 -4.78 2.11 6.01
C LEU A 29 -3.52 1.64 5.30
N TRP A 30 -2.79 2.57 4.72
CA TRP A 30 -1.43 2.33 4.23
C TRP A 30 -0.52 3.52 4.51
N SER A 31 0.77 3.26 4.61
CA SER A 31 1.85 4.24 4.75
C SER A 31 3.02 3.91 3.83
N ARG A 32 3.74 4.94 3.40
CA ARG A 32 4.96 4.84 2.61
C ARG A 32 6.18 4.93 3.53
N GLU A 33 6.91 3.83 3.65
CA GLU A 33 8.05 3.71 4.56
C GLU A 33 9.37 4.18 3.92
N ALA A 34 9.53 3.95 2.62
CA ALA A 34 10.71 4.37 1.88
C ALA A 34 10.38 4.53 0.39
N HIS A 35 11.11 5.38 -0.33
CA HIS A 35 10.93 5.51 -1.77
C HIS A 35 12.14 6.13 -2.46
N GLN A 36 12.18 5.95 -3.78
CA GLN A 36 13.04 6.65 -4.71
C GLN A 36 12.29 6.77 -6.04
N GLY A 37 12.10 7.98 -6.57
CA GLY A 37 11.50 8.20 -7.91
C GLY A 37 10.02 7.82 -8.09
N ILE A 38 9.42 7.06 -7.18
CA ILE A 38 7.96 6.87 -7.07
C ILE A 38 7.47 7.74 -5.92
N ASP A 39 6.71 8.78 -6.24
CA ASP A 39 6.22 9.74 -5.25
C ASP A 39 4.74 9.52 -4.94
N LEU A 40 4.49 8.54 -4.07
CA LEU A 40 3.19 8.34 -3.46
C LEU A 40 3.07 9.22 -2.21
N PRO A 41 1.84 9.61 -1.81
CA PRO A 41 1.60 10.24 -0.51
C PRO A 41 2.22 9.44 0.65
N THR A 42 2.49 10.12 1.77
CA THR A 42 3.06 9.47 2.96
C THR A 42 2.12 8.41 3.55
N TRP A 43 0.81 8.61 3.45
CA TRP A 43 -0.17 7.65 3.93
C TRP A 43 -1.53 7.86 3.25
N GLY A 44 -2.43 6.91 3.46
CA GLY A 44 -3.80 7.01 3.01
C GLY A 44 -4.65 5.81 3.38
N LYS A 45 -5.73 5.61 2.63
CA LYS A 45 -6.67 4.51 2.82
C LYS A 45 -6.51 3.46 1.73
N VAL A 46 -6.71 2.20 2.08
CA VAL A 46 -6.86 1.14 1.08
C VAL A 46 -8.34 0.88 0.81
N ARG A 47 -8.66 0.55 -0.44
CA ARG A 47 -9.98 0.09 -0.85
C ARG A 47 -9.86 -1.16 -1.67
N ASP A 48 -10.72 -2.12 -1.41
CA ASP A 48 -10.92 -3.25 -2.30
C ASP A 48 -11.76 -2.78 -3.49
N VAL A 49 -11.26 -3.01 -4.70
CA VAL A 49 -11.95 -2.74 -5.95
C VAL A 49 -11.85 -3.97 -6.84
N GLU A 50 -12.74 -4.10 -7.82
CA GLU A 50 -12.80 -5.30 -8.65
C GLU A 50 -11.42 -5.67 -9.25
N GLY A 51 -10.85 -6.76 -8.75
CA GLY A 51 -9.56 -7.30 -9.19
C GLY A 51 -8.31 -6.52 -8.74
N ALA A 52 -8.40 -5.60 -7.78
CA ALA A 52 -7.23 -4.88 -7.27
C ALA A 52 -7.43 -4.30 -5.88
N MET A 53 -6.33 -4.12 -5.16
CA MET A 53 -6.28 -3.22 -4.01
C MET A 53 -5.92 -1.80 -4.48
N ALA A 54 -6.78 -0.83 -4.22
CA ALA A 54 -6.55 0.57 -4.54
C ALA A 54 -5.97 1.33 -3.33
N LEU A 55 -4.78 1.92 -3.51
CA LEU A 55 -4.18 2.86 -2.57
C LEU A 55 -4.74 4.25 -2.86
N CYS A 56 -5.42 4.84 -1.87
CA CYS A 56 -6.05 6.15 -2.00
C CYS A 56 -5.36 7.17 -1.11
N ALA A 57 -5.14 8.39 -1.61
CA ALA A 57 -4.56 9.46 -0.81
C ALA A 57 -5.51 9.87 0.34
N ALA A 58 -4.95 10.22 1.50
CA ALA A 58 -5.73 10.61 2.68
C ALA A 58 -6.58 11.86 2.47
N ASP A 59 -6.06 12.82 1.71
CA ASP A 59 -6.63 14.17 1.53
C ASP A 59 -7.76 14.23 0.50
N SER A 60 -7.63 13.50 -0.60
CA SER A 60 -8.52 13.56 -1.76
C SER A 60 -9.37 12.31 -1.92
N GLY A 61 -8.98 11.19 -1.31
CA GLY A 61 -9.63 9.88 -1.51
C GLY A 61 -9.41 9.28 -2.91
N ASN A 62 -8.70 9.97 -3.79
CA ASN A 62 -8.39 9.51 -5.14
C ASN A 62 -7.39 8.36 -5.10
N ALA A 63 -7.57 7.38 -5.98
CA ALA A 63 -6.63 6.29 -6.14
C ALA A 63 -5.32 6.82 -6.72
N VAL A 64 -4.23 6.65 -5.98
CA VAL A 64 -2.86 7.02 -6.40
C VAL A 64 -2.10 5.82 -6.96
N CYS A 65 -2.54 4.61 -6.62
CA CYS A 65 -2.00 3.37 -7.18
C CYS A 65 -3.04 2.24 -7.07
N GLN A 66 -3.04 1.33 -8.04
CA GLN A 66 -3.80 0.08 -8.00
C GLN A 66 -2.84 -1.12 -8.07
N LEU A 67 -2.92 -2.00 -7.07
CA LEU A 67 -2.17 -3.23 -6.97
C LEU A 67 -3.03 -4.36 -7.55
N LYS A 68 -2.88 -4.61 -8.85
CA LYS A 68 -3.73 -5.55 -9.58
C LYS A 68 -3.54 -6.97 -9.08
N GLY A 69 -4.63 -7.67 -8.82
CA GLY A 69 -4.67 -9.04 -8.33
C GLY A 69 -4.36 -9.20 -6.83
N LEU A 70 -3.97 -8.15 -6.12
CA LEU A 70 -3.76 -8.23 -4.67
C LEU A 70 -5.11 -8.16 -3.94
N SER A 71 -5.35 -9.15 -3.08
CA SER A 71 -6.50 -9.20 -2.17
C SER A 71 -6.12 -8.71 -0.76
N PHE A 72 -7.11 -8.24 -0.01
CA PHE A 72 -6.99 -7.94 1.42
C PHE A 72 -6.68 -9.20 2.24
N ASP A 73 -7.07 -10.37 1.76
CA ASP A 73 -6.86 -11.66 2.44
C ASP A 73 -5.57 -12.37 1.98
N ALA A 74 -4.60 -11.64 1.42
CA ALA A 74 -3.37 -12.23 0.92
C ALA A 74 -2.65 -13.05 2.01
N THR A 75 -2.50 -14.35 1.76
CA THR A 75 -1.91 -15.30 2.74
C THR A 75 -0.53 -15.82 2.35
N GLN A 76 -0.08 -15.53 1.14
CA GLN A 76 1.20 -15.99 0.61
C GLN A 76 1.89 -14.84 -0.13
N ARG A 77 3.20 -14.98 -0.36
CA ARG A 77 3.94 -13.99 -1.15
C ARG A 77 3.45 -14.01 -2.58
N GLU A 78 3.07 -12.84 -3.07
CA GLU A 78 2.51 -12.64 -4.41
C GLU A 78 3.18 -11.43 -5.08
N GLN A 79 2.97 -11.31 -6.38
CA GLN A 79 3.43 -10.17 -7.16
C GLN A 79 2.48 -9.96 -8.35
N GLY A 80 2.43 -8.73 -8.85
CA GLY A 80 1.54 -8.39 -9.93
C GLY A 80 1.81 -7.00 -10.50
N PRO A 81 1.02 -6.60 -11.51
CA PRO A 81 1.14 -5.27 -12.07
C PRO A 81 0.62 -4.21 -11.10
N ALA A 82 1.34 -3.08 -11.03
CA ALA A 82 0.88 -1.87 -10.36
C ALA A 82 0.55 -0.82 -11.43
N VAL A 83 -0.56 -0.10 -11.24
CA VAL A 83 -0.92 1.06 -12.07
C VAL A 83 -0.85 2.29 -11.18
N LEU A 84 0.13 3.14 -11.39
CA LEU A 84 0.29 4.42 -10.68
C LEU A 84 -0.61 5.47 -11.32
N ALA A 85 -0.93 6.53 -10.58
CA ALA A 85 -1.67 7.67 -11.12
C ALA A 85 -1.00 8.24 -12.40
N GLY A 86 -1.83 8.69 -13.34
CA GLY A 86 -1.37 9.09 -14.67
C GLY A 86 -0.98 7.93 -15.58
N ASP A 87 -1.54 6.72 -15.32
CA ASP A 87 -1.37 5.49 -16.10
C ASP A 87 0.08 5.00 -16.25
N HIS A 88 0.96 5.36 -15.31
CA HIS A 88 2.31 4.84 -15.30
C HIS A 88 2.32 3.39 -14.81
N ALA A 89 2.94 2.52 -15.61
CA ALA A 89 3.08 1.11 -15.27
C ALA A 89 4.15 0.89 -14.19
N GLY A 90 3.88 -0.08 -13.32
CA GLY A 90 4.81 -0.59 -12.33
C GLY A 90 4.55 -2.05 -12.01
N ALA A 91 5.32 -2.60 -11.08
CA ALA A 91 5.11 -3.95 -10.56
C ALA A 91 5.19 -3.94 -9.04
N TRP A 92 4.23 -4.57 -8.39
CA TRP A 92 4.23 -4.77 -6.94
C TRP A 92 4.68 -6.18 -6.58
N ARG A 93 5.30 -6.31 -5.41
CA ARG A 93 5.62 -7.58 -4.76
C ARG A 93 5.31 -7.49 -3.29
N LEU A 94 4.58 -8.46 -2.78
CA LEU A 94 4.38 -8.68 -1.35
C LEU A 94 5.64 -9.31 -0.75
N GLN A 95 6.34 -8.55 0.09
CA GLN A 95 7.59 -8.96 0.70
C GLN A 95 7.37 -9.73 1.99
N GLU A 96 6.41 -9.29 2.80
CA GLU A 96 6.13 -9.84 4.11
C GLU A 96 4.64 -9.75 4.46
N ILE A 97 4.17 -10.74 5.22
CA ILE A 97 2.83 -10.82 5.75
C ILE A 97 2.97 -11.00 7.26
N ASP A 98 2.62 -9.96 8.00
CA ASP A 98 2.51 -10.02 9.45
C ASP A 98 1.04 -10.22 9.84
N ARG A 99 0.77 -11.39 10.44
CA ARG A 99 -0.56 -11.77 10.91
C ARG A 99 -0.78 -11.47 12.39
N CYS A 100 0.22 -10.90 13.08
CA CYS A 100 0.01 -10.48 14.45
C CYS A 100 -1.07 -9.40 14.46
N THR A 101 -2.20 -9.72 15.08
CA THR A 101 -3.09 -8.73 15.67
C THR A 101 -2.37 -8.18 16.89
N THR A 102 -1.36 -7.32 16.66
CA THR A 102 -0.74 -6.58 17.75
C THR A 102 -1.83 -5.76 18.40
N GLN A 103 -2.28 -6.17 19.60
CA GLN A 103 -2.94 -5.23 20.48
C GLN A 103 -1.95 -4.08 20.66
N PRO A 104 -2.35 -2.83 20.41
CA PRO A 104 -1.46 -1.71 20.64
C PRO A 104 -1.00 -1.79 22.09
N GLU A 105 0.32 -1.90 22.28
CA GLU A 105 0.96 -1.94 23.60
C GLU A 105 0.62 -0.69 24.44
N TYR A 106 0.20 0.39 23.77
CA TYR A 106 -0.43 1.57 24.37
C TYR A 106 -1.75 1.88 23.68
N ARG A 107 -2.87 1.67 24.39
CA ARG A 107 -4.24 2.07 23.97
C ARG A 107 -4.52 3.58 24.13
N GLU A 108 -3.50 4.42 24.15
CA GLU A 108 -3.61 5.84 24.54
C GLU A 108 -3.56 6.81 23.35
N PHE A 109 -4.31 6.57 22.27
CA PHE A 109 -4.49 7.62 21.25
C PHE A 109 -5.92 7.77 20.71
N ILE A 110 -6.94 7.31 21.45
CA ILE A 110 -8.34 7.68 21.18
C ILE A 110 -9.04 8.12 22.46
N SER A 111 -8.68 9.32 22.91
CA SER A 111 -9.64 10.23 23.53
C SER A 111 -9.18 11.64 23.25
N VAL A 112 -9.63 12.18 22.12
CA VAL A 112 -9.89 13.62 22.06
C VAL A 112 -11.39 13.77 22.18
N ALA A 113 -11.88 13.70 23.42
CA ALA A 113 -13.18 14.24 23.73
C ALA A 113 -13.10 15.77 23.56
N ARG A 114 -13.78 16.30 22.55
CA ARG A 114 -14.56 17.54 22.72
C ARG A 114 -15.63 17.70 21.67
#